data_AF-A0A7C1WF07-F1
#
_entry.id   AF-A0A7C1WF07-F1
#
_cell.length_a   1.000
_cell.length_b   1.000
_cell.length_c   1.000
_cell.angle_alpha   90.00
_cell.angle_beta   90.00
_cell.angle_gamma   90.00
#
_symmetry.space_group_name_H-M   'P 1'
#
loop_
_entity.id
_entity.type
_entity.pdbx_description
1 polymer ?
#
loop_
_entity_poly.entity_id
_entity_poly.type
_entity_poly.pdbx_seq_one_letter_code
_entity_poly.pdbx_strand_id
1 'polypeptide(L)'
;MANQENPGYSKSESSLDTDPVLTQSVRLDRVVELGLSPSFEDTARLCAQAYITFKSAEKSFKIAQKELRDYGSRYINIYNHSLHENIKTVKIPFRVKNSSEIKMIQVTNSSSYSINQDRIMAMQSHIGNDHFQLLFNLTRSKVHKPDFDASLISLISALFVKSGVNAAVQAEFFNDMNKLYTDSTTVSVTESYEQALLGMPGEIQKNLKNLVRRFEPALKFQI
;
A
#
# COMPACT_ATOMS: atom_id res chain seq x y z
N MET A 1 60.18 32.34 -20.81
CA MET A 1 59.18 32.74 -19.80
C MET A 1 58.35 33.87 -20.39
N ALA A 2 57.11 33.58 -20.74
CA ALA A 2 56.08 34.56 -21.06
C ALA A 2 54.73 33.90 -20.79
N ASN A 3 53.98 34.46 -19.84
CA ASN A 3 52.54 34.25 -19.72
C ASN A 3 51.88 34.82 -20.98
N GLN A 4 50.95 34.08 -21.58
CA GLN A 4 49.81 34.69 -22.24
C GLN A 4 48.64 33.71 -22.26
N GLU A 5 47.60 34.14 -21.55
CA GLU A 5 46.34 33.46 -21.31
C GLU A 5 45.51 33.34 -22.60
N ASN A 6 44.64 32.34 -22.59
CA ASN A 6 43.69 31.98 -23.63
C ASN A 6 42.86 33.16 -24.15
N PRO A 7 42.49 33.16 -25.44
CA PRO A 7 41.81 34.25 -26.10
C PRO A 7 40.36 34.40 -25.60
N GLY A 8 39.95 35.65 -25.49
CA GLY A 8 38.71 36.11 -24.90
C GLY A 8 37.44 35.43 -25.44
N TYR A 9 36.58 35.07 -24.48
CA TYR A 9 35.15 35.08 -24.71
C TYR A 9 34.73 36.54 -24.92
N SER A 10 34.48 36.89 -26.19
CA SER A 10 33.90 38.17 -26.58
C SER A 10 32.53 38.32 -25.94
N LYS A 11 32.41 39.30 -25.03
CA LYS A 11 31.17 39.79 -24.46
C LYS A 11 30.17 40.15 -25.57
N SER A 12 29.02 39.49 -25.57
CA SER A 12 27.76 40.12 -25.94
C SER A 12 26.96 40.32 -24.65
N GLU A 13 27.46 41.18 -23.76
CA GLU A 13 26.87 41.52 -22.45
C GLU A 13 25.71 42.53 -22.54
N SER A 14 25.33 43.01 -23.72
CA SER A 14 24.42 44.17 -23.82
C SER A 14 22.92 43.85 -23.82
N SER A 15 22.48 42.62 -23.52
CA SER A 15 21.05 42.28 -23.47
C SER A 15 20.58 41.60 -22.18
N LEU A 16 21.49 41.28 -21.26
CA LEU A 16 21.15 40.69 -19.96
C LEU A 16 20.89 41.76 -18.88
N ASP A 17 21.48 42.95 -19.02
CA ASP A 17 21.41 44.05 -18.03
C ASP A 17 20.11 44.87 -18.07
N THR A 18 19.21 44.59 -19.02
CA THR A 18 17.93 45.32 -19.15
C THR A 18 16.70 44.50 -18.74
N ASP A 19 16.86 43.22 -18.44
CA ASP A 19 15.74 42.39 -17.98
C ASP A 19 15.67 42.42 -16.44
N PRO A 20 14.65 43.07 -15.84
CA PRO A 20 14.53 43.19 -14.40
C PRO A 20 14.44 41.83 -13.68
N VAL A 21 14.03 40.77 -14.38
CA VAL A 21 13.98 39.39 -13.86
C VAL A 21 15.38 38.84 -13.63
N LEU A 22 16.32 39.16 -14.52
CA LEU A 22 17.71 38.70 -14.45
C LEU A 22 18.50 39.51 -13.42
N THR A 23 18.23 40.80 -13.29
CA THR A 23 18.90 41.69 -12.31
C THR A 23 18.59 41.31 -10.86
N GLN A 24 17.41 40.76 -10.59
CA GLN A 24 16.97 40.35 -9.24
C GLN A 24 17.14 38.85 -8.96
N SER A 25 17.77 38.10 -9.87
CA SER A 25 17.92 36.65 -9.72
C SER A 25 19.00 36.27 -8.71
N VAL A 26 18.80 35.18 -7.98
CA VAL A 26 19.77 34.61 -7.03
C VAL A 26 20.25 33.26 -7.57
N ARG A 27 21.57 33.11 -7.72
CA ARG A 27 22.18 31.87 -8.22
C ARG A 27 22.88 31.11 -7.10
N LEU A 28 22.48 29.86 -6.90
CA LEU A 28 23.02 28.93 -5.89
C LEU A 28 23.43 27.63 -6.58
N ASP A 29 24.73 27.44 -6.83
CA ASP A 29 25.31 26.28 -7.53
C ASP A 29 24.56 25.95 -8.84
N ARG A 30 23.67 24.96 -8.81
CA ARG A 30 22.85 24.46 -9.94
C ARG A 30 21.40 24.94 -9.94
N VAL A 31 21.04 25.87 -9.06
CA VAL A 31 19.68 26.45 -8.95
C VAL A 31 19.76 27.96 -9.20
N VAL A 32 18.81 28.47 -9.99
CA VAL A 32 18.61 29.91 -10.20
C VAL A 32 17.19 30.25 -9.75
N GLU A 33 17.09 31.14 -8.77
CA GLU A 33 15.85 31.79 -8.39
C GLU A 33 15.71 33.04 -9.25
N LEU A 34 14.68 33.12 -10.08
CA LEU A 34 14.43 34.28 -10.94
C LEU A 34 13.88 35.45 -10.12
N GLY A 35 14.20 36.67 -10.55
CA GLY A 35 13.57 37.88 -10.04
C GLY A 35 12.07 37.96 -10.38
N LEU A 36 11.37 38.92 -9.77
CA LEU A 36 9.95 39.12 -10.04
C LEU A 36 9.74 39.65 -11.47
N SER A 37 8.87 39.00 -12.24
CA SER A 37 8.38 39.50 -13.53
C SER A 37 6.96 40.03 -13.37
N PRO A 38 6.73 41.36 -13.35
CA PRO A 38 5.39 41.93 -13.23
C PRO A 38 4.42 41.45 -14.32
N SER A 39 4.95 41.18 -15.52
CA SER A 39 4.17 40.67 -16.66
C SER A 39 3.65 39.24 -16.48
N PHE A 40 4.24 38.47 -15.58
CA PHE A 40 3.89 37.06 -15.34
C PHE A 40 3.41 36.79 -13.90
N GLU A 41 3.54 37.78 -13.02
CA GLU A 41 3.10 37.72 -11.62
C GLU A 41 1.60 37.42 -11.52
N ASP A 42 0.78 38.07 -12.34
CA ASP A 42 -0.67 37.84 -12.38
C ASP A 42 -1.00 36.40 -12.77
N THR A 43 -0.31 35.85 -13.76
CA THR A 43 -0.47 34.45 -14.18
C THR A 43 -0.02 33.48 -13.08
N ALA A 44 1.14 33.72 -12.47
CA ALA A 44 1.65 32.91 -11.37
C ALA A 44 0.69 32.93 -10.16
N ARG A 45 0.13 34.09 -9.84
CA ARG A 45 -0.89 34.26 -8.78
C ARG A 45 -2.17 33.49 -9.10
N LEU A 46 -2.65 33.54 -10.34
CA LEU A 46 -3.81 32.76 -10.77
C LEU A 46 -3.54 31.25 -10.67
N CYS A 47 -2.37 30.78 -11.09
CA CYS A 47 -1.96 29.38 -10.94
C CYS A 47 -1.90 28.95 -9.46
N ALA A 48 -1.30 29.78 -8.60
CA ALA A 48 -1.24 29.50 -7.17
C ALA A 48 -2.64 29.41 -6.54
N GLN A 49 -3.54 30.33 -6.89
CA GLN A 49 -4.93 30.31 -6.40
C GLN A 49 -5.69 29.06 -6.88
N ALA A 50 -5.52 28.69 -8.15
CA ALA A 50 -6.10 27.47 -8.71
C ALA A 50 -5.56 26.22 -7.99
N TYR A 51 -4.26 26.17 -7.68
CA TYR A 51 -3.66 25.07 -6.93
C TYR A 51 -4.20 24.97 -5.50
N ILE A 52 -4.32 26.09 -4.77
CA ILE A 52 -4.92 26.12 -3.43
C ILE A 52 -6.36 25.61 -3.48
N THR A 53 -7.13 26.05 -4.48
CA THR A 53 -8.52 25.63 -4.69
C THR A 53 -8.59 24.14 -4.97
N PHE A 54 -7.73 23.63 -5.85
CA PHE A 54 -7.62 22.20 -6.14
C PHE A 54 -7.27 21.39 -4.89
N LYS A 55 -6.31 21.83 -4.08
CA LYS A 55 -5.93 21.12 -2.85
C LYS A 55 -7.05 21.10 -1.81
N SER A 56 -7.79 22.20 -1.68
CA SER A 56 -8.97 22.27 -0.83
C SER A 56 -10.07 21.31 -1.34
N ALA A 57 -10.35 21.32 -2.63
CA ALA A 57 -11.31 20.42 -3.27
C ALA A 57 -10.90 18.94 -3.14
N GLU A 58 -9.62 18.62 -3.32
CA GLU A 58 -9.05 17.28 -3.14
C GLU A 58 -9.28 16.77 -1.70
N LYS A 59 -9.02 17.63 -0.71
CA LYS A 59 -9.25 17.30 0.71
C LYS A 59 -10.73 17.07 0.99
N SER A 60 -11.60 17.96 0.56
CA SER A 60 -13.05 17.84 0.73
C SER A 60 -13.61 16.59 0.04
N PHE A 61 -13.08 16.26 -1.14
CA PHE A 61 -13.45 15.04 -1.86
C PHE A 61 -13.05 13.78 -1.10
N LYS A 62 -11.85 13.72 -0.50
CA LYS A 62 -11.42 12.59 0.34
C LYS A 62 -12.31 12.41 1.57
N ILE A 63 -12.75 13.51 2.20
CA ILE A 63 -13.70 13.47 3.33
C ILE A 63 -15.05 12.90 2.87
N ALA A 64 -15.60 13.43 1.77
CA ALA A 64 -16.87 12.94 1.22
C ALA A 64 -16.80 11.46 0.78
N GLN A 65 -15.68 11.03 0.22
CA GLN A 65 -15.43 9.62 -0.08
C GLN A 65 -15.50 8.77 1.19
N LYS A 66 -14.84 9.18 2.28
CA LYS A 66 -14.91 8.46 3.55
C LYS A 66 -16.35 8.35 4.07
N GLU A 67 -17.09 9.44 4.07
CA GLU A 67 -18.48 9.45 4.54
C GLU A 67 -19.38 8.52 3.71
N LEU A 68 -19.26 8.54 2.38
CA LEU A 68 -20.00 7.64 1.49
C LEU A 68 -19.65 6.16 1.73
N ARG A 69 -18.36 5.88 1.98
CA ARG A 69 -17.88 4.55 2.31
C ARG A 69 -18.46 4.04 3.62
N ASP A 70 -18.40 4.86 4.67
CA ASP A 70 -18.92 4.53 5.99
C ASP A 70 -20.44 4.31 5.94
N TYR A 71 -21.15 5.14 5.17
CA TYR A 71 -22.58 4.96 4.90
C TYR A 71 -22.87 3.59 4.27
N GLY A 72 -22.21 3.23 3.17
CA GLY A 72 -22.43 1.93 2.52
C GLY A 72 -22.04 0.75 3.40
N SER A 73 -20.91 0.83 4.10
CA SER A 73 -20.44 -0.22 5.00
C SER A 73 -21.43 -0.48 6.15
N ARG A 74 -22.06 0.59 6.67
CA ARG A 74 -23.09 0.45 7.72
C ARG A 74 -24.27 -0.40 7.24
N TYR A 75 -24.77 -0.15 6.03
CA TYR A 75 -25.89 -0.93 5.49
C TYR A 75 -25.50 -2.37 5.18
N ILE A 76 -24.29 -2.63 4.68
CA ILE A 76 -23.77 -4.00 4.53
C ILE A 76 -23.87 -4.74 5.88
N ASN A 77 -23.39 -4.12 6.96
CA ASN A 77 -23.41 -4.74 8.28
C ASN A 77 -24.84 -4.99 8.79
N ILE A 78 -25.76 -4.04 8.58
CA ILE A 78 -27.18 -4.21 8.95
C ILE A 78 -27.79 -5.39 8.21
N TYR A 79 -27.64 -5.46 6.89
CA TYR A 79 -28.22 -6.55 6.10
C TYR A 79 -27.62 -7.91 6.44
N ASN A 80 -26.30 -8.01 6.60
CA ASN A 80 -25.65 -9.26 6.99
C ASN A 80 -26.10 -9.73 8.37
N HIS A 81 -26.35 -8.80 9.29
CA HIS A 81 -26.85 -9.12 10.62
C HIS A 81 -28.33 -9.54 10.60
N SER A 82 -29.18 -8.81 9.87
CA SER A 82 -30.63 -9.06 9.85
C SER A 82 -31.06 -10.22 8.96
N LEU A 83 -30.35 -10.47 7.86
CA LEU A 83 -30.71 -11.49 6.87
C LEU A 83 -29.86 -12.76 6.99
N HIS A 84 -28.82 -12.76 7.84
CA HIS A 84 -27.83 -13.82 7.91
C HIS A 84 -27.14 -14.14 6.57
N GLU A 85 -27.09 -13.16 5.66
CA GLU A 85 -26.44 -13.26 4.35
C GLU A 85 -25.03 -12.67 4.36
N ASN A 86 -24.23 -13.00 3.34
CA ASN A 86 -22.91 -12.43 3.10
C ASN A 86 -22.95 -11.39 1.98
N ILE A 87 -23.71 -10.30 2.19
CA ILE A 87 -23.72 -9.16 1.27
C ILE A 87 -22.35 -8.49 1.31
N LYS A 88 -21.69 -8.45 0.14
CA LYS A 88 -20.36 -7.83 -0.02
C LYS A 88 -20.42 -6.45 -0.66
N THR A 89 -21.52 -6.11 -1.34
CA THR A 89 -21.64 -4.85 -2.10
C THR A 89 -23.00 -4.22 -1.90
N VAL A 90 -23.02 -2.92 -1.67
CA VAL A 90 -24.24 -2.09 -1.75
C VAL A 90 -24.08 -1.01 -2.82
N LYS A 91 -25.18 -0.64 -3.45
CA LYS A 91 -25.24 0.43 -4.45
C LYS A 91 -26.02 1.61 -3.90
N ILE A 92 -25.39 2.77 -3.87
CA ILE A 92 -25.98 4.02 -3.39
C ILE A 92 -26.42 4.83 -4.63
N PRO A 93 -27.73 5.03 -4.84
CA PRO A 93 -28.22 5.83 -5.95
C PRO A 93 -27.94 7.32 -5.73
N PHE A 94 -27.58 8.03 -6.78
CA PHE A 94 -27.46 9.49 -6.79
C PHE A 94 -27.91 10.08 -8.12
N ARG A 95 -28.25 11.37 -8.13
CA ARG A 95 -28.53 12.13 -9.35
C ARG A 95 -27.44 13.15 -9.57
N VAL A 96 -26.98 13.26 -10.81
CA VAL A 96 -26.13 14.39 -11.22
C VAL A 96 -27.01 15.63 -11.31
N LYS A 97 -26.51 16.78 -10.83
CA LYS A 97 -27.25 18.05 -10.88
C LYS A 97 -27.75 18.32 -12.30
N ASN A 98 -29.05 18.64 -12.43
CA ASN A 98 -29.74 18.87 -13.70
C ASN A 98 -29.85 17.65 -14.63
N SER A 99 -29.64 16.43 -14.12
CA SER A 99 -29.90 15.18 -14.85
C SER A 99 -31.08 14.43 -14.23
N SER A 100 -31.94 13.84 -15.08
CA SER A 100 -32.96 12.88 -14.66
C SER A 100 -32.38 11.47 -14.44
N GLU A 101 -31.14 11.25 -14.85
CA GLU A 101 -30.45 9.96 -14.76
C GLU A 101 -30.05 9.65 -13.30
N ILE A 102 -30.41 8.45 -12.84
CA ILE A 102 -29.95 7.91 -11.56
C ILE A 102 -28.69 7.09 -11.84
N LYS A 103 -27.57 7.53 -11.26
CA LYS A 103 -26.30 6.82 -11.27
C LYS A 103 -26.07 6.11 -9.93
N MET A 104 -25.09 5.21 -9.90
CA MET A 104 -24.83 4.36 -8.73
C MET A 104 -23.38 4.49 -8.29
N ILE A 105 -23.18 4.63 -6.98
CA ILE A 105 -21.89 4.44 -6.33
C ILE A 105 -21.90 3.06 -5.69
N GLN A 106 -20.93 2.22 -6.03
CA GLN A 106 -20.79 0.91 -5.41
C GLN A 106 -19.85 1.02 -4.22
N VAL A 107 -20.30 0.58 -3.05
CA VAL A 107 -19.47 0.34 -1.88
C VAL A 107 -19.29 -1.16 -1.77
N THR A 108 -18.06 -1.63 -1.96
CA THR A 108 -17.73 -3.05 -1.89
C THR A 108 -16.82 -3.30 -0.70
N ASN A 109 -17.30 -4.09 0.24
CA ASN A 109 -16.45 -4.65 1.26
C ASN A 109 -15.59 -5.74 0.62
N SER A 110 -14.28 -5.49 0.53
CA SER A 110 -13.35 -6.57 0.25
C SER A 110 -13.39 -7.56 1.42
N SER A 111 -13.28 -8.85 1.11
CA SER A 111 -12.99 -9.89 2.09
C SER A 111 -11.50 -9.91 2.47
N SER A 112 -10.75 -8.87 2.09
CA SER A 112 -9.35 -8.74 2.39
C SER A 112 -9.20 -8.20 3.81
N TYR A 113 -8.32 -8.84 4.57
CA TYR A 113 -7.94 -8.42 5.90
C TYR A 113 -6.43 -8.31 5.99
N SER A 114 -5.94 -7.33 6.73
CA SER A 114 -4.58 -7.27 7.23
C SER A 114 -4.56 -7.96 8.59
N ILE A 115 -3.73 -8.99 8.73
CA ILE A 115 -3.69 -9.84 9.92
C ILE A 115 -2.28 -9.77 10.52
N ASN A 116 -2.18 -9.50 11.82
CA ASN A 116 -0.95 -9.69 12.57
C ASN A 116 -0.77 -11.17 12.90
N GLN A 117 -0.12 -11.92 12.00
CA GLN A 117 -0.04 -13.39 12.05
C GLN A 117 0.57 -13.90 13.36
N ASP A 118 1.71 -13.34 13.78
CA ASP A 118 2.41 -13.77 15.00
C ASP A 118 1.54 -13.62 16.25
N ARG A 119 0.83 -12.49 16.37
CA ARG A 119 -0.06 -12.26 17.52
C ARG A 119 -1.31 -13.11 17.47
N ILE A 120 -1.86 -13.38 16.30
CA ILE A 120 -3.01 -14.29 16.16
C ILE A 120 -2.61 -15.72 16.54
N MET A 121 -1.44 -16.20 16.07
CA MET A 121 -0.91 -17.50 16.45
C MET A 121 -0.67 -17.59 17.97
N ALA A 122 -0.12 -16.53 18.59
CA ALA A 122 0.06 -16.48 20.05
C ALA A 122 -1.25 -16.50 20.85
N MET A 123 -2.35 -16.01 20.25
CA MET A 123 -3.68 -16.01 20.87
C MET A 123 -4.47 -17.31 20.69
N GLN A 124 -3.97 -18.27 19.90
CA GLN A 124 -4.72 -19.49 19.57
C GLN A 124 -5.20 -20.25 20.82
N SER A 125 -4.36 -20.37 21.84
CA SER A 125 -4.72 -21.03 23.11
C SER A 125 -5.81 -20.30 23.89
N HIS A 126 -5.87 -18.97 23.79
CA HIS A 126 -6.86 -18.14 24.48
C HIS A 126 -8.21 -18.12 23.75
N ILE A 127 -8.20 -18.28 22.43
CA ILE A 127 -9.40 -18.36 21.60
C ILE A 127 -10.04 -19.75 21.72
N GLY A 128 -9.22 -20.79 21.93
CA GLY A 128 -9.66 -22.18 21.89
C GLY A 128 -9.66 -22.72 20.45
N ASN A 129 -9.28 -23.97 20.27
CA ASN A 129 -9.00 -24.54 18.94
C ASN A 129 -10.23 -24.54 18.02
N ASP A 130 -11.42 -24.86 18.56
CA ASP A 130 -12.66 -24.95 17.78
C ASP A 130 -13.09 -23.57 17.27
N HIS A 131 -13.03 -22.55 18.13
CA HIS A 131 -13.32 -21.18 17.72
C HIS A 131 -12.23 -20.61 16.80
N PHE A 132 -10.98 -21.00 16.99
CA PHE A 132 -9.88 -20.57 16.14
C PHE A 132 -10.07 -21.04 14.69
N GLN A 133 -10.50 -22.29 14.49
CA GLN A 133 -10.78 -22.81 13.14
C GLN A 133 -12.00 -22.16 12.48
N LEU A 134 -12.97 -21.69 13.26
CA LEU A 134 -14.10 -20.92 12.74
C LEU A 134 -13.72 -19.50 12.30
N LEU A 135 -12.64 -18.96 12.86
CA LEU A 135 -12.16 -17.60 12.60
C LEU A 135 -11.05 -17.56 11.55
N PHE A 136 -10.15 -18.56 11.54
CA PHE A 136 -8.93 -18.51 10.75
C PHE A 136 -8.63 -19.81 10.00
N ASN A 137 -8.11 -19.65 8.79
CA ASN A 137 -7.48 -20.71 8.02
C ASN A 137 -5.96 -20.62 8.20
N LEU A 138 -5.33 -21.77 8.45
CA LEU A 138 -3.87 -21.89 8.51
C LEU A 138 -3.37 -22.57 7.25
N THR A 139 -2.49 -21.90 6.52
CA THR A 139 -1.79 -22.50 5.38
C THR A 139 -0.33 -22.69 5.75
N ARG A 140 0.13 -23.94 5.76
CA ARG A 140 1.55 -24.27 5.98
C ARG A 140 2.25 -24.34 4.64
N SER A 141 3.38 -23.65 4.53
CA SER A 141 4.21 -23.63 3.33
C SER A 141 5.68 -23.73 3.72
N LYS A 142 6.51 -24.25 2.82
CA LYS A 142 7.96 -24.19 2.97
C LYS A 142 8.47 -22.90 2.34
N VAL A 143 9.20 -22.12 3.09
CA VAL A 143 9.86 -20.90 2.60
C VAL A 143 11.37 -21.03 2.74
N HIS A 144 12.10 -20.26 1.95
CA HIS A 144 13.55 -20.22 2.04
C HIS A 144 13.97 -19.66 3.40
N LYS A 145 15.00 -20.26 4.01
CA LYS A 145 15.61 -19.66 5.18
C LYS A 145 16.28 -18.32 4.83
N PRO A 146 16.44 -17.40 5.80
CA PRO A 146 17.11 -16.12 5.55
C PRO A 146 18.52 -16.25 4.95
N ASP A 147 19.21 -17.35 5.23
CA ASP A 147 20.57 -17.69 4.78
C ASP A 147 20.60 -18.65 3.57
N PHE A 148 19.47 -18.80 2.86
CA PHE A 148 19.30 -19.79 1.79
C PHE A 148 20.42 -19.77 0.75
N ASP A 149 20.78 -18.59 0.24
CA ASP A 149 21.79 -18.47 -0.83
C ASP A 149 23.18 -18.91 -0.33
N ALA A 150 23.59 -18.50 0.86
CA ALA A 150 24.87 -18.88 1.45
C ALA A 150 24.93 -20.39 1.73
N SER A 151 23.85 -20.93 2.29
CA SER A 151 23.72 -22.37 2.58
C SER A 151 23.65 -23.21 1.31
N LEU A 152 23.01 -22.71 0.23
CA LEU A 152 22.97 -23.36 -1.08
C LEU A 152 24.37 -23.38 -1.73
N ILE A 153 25.11 -22.28 -1.68
CA ILE A 153 26.49 -22.22 -2.20
C ILE A 153 27.40 -23.19 -1.45
N SER A 154 27.28 -23.27 -0.12
CA SER A 154 28.02 -24.24 0.70
C SER A 154 27.67 -25.68 0.30
N LEU A 155 26.40 -25.95 0.06
CA LEU A 155 25.91 -27.28 -0.32
C LEU A 155 26.45 -27.72 -1.69
N ILE A 156 26.37 -26.82 -2.67
CA ILE A 156 26.88 -27.06 -4.03
C ILE A 156 28.40 -27.26 -3.98
N SER A 157 29.12 -26.45 -3.21
CA SER A 157 30.57 -26.58 -3.06
C SER A 157 30.98 -27.93 -2.46
N ALA A 158 30.24 -28.43 -1.46
CA ALA A 158 30.47 -29.74 -0.85
C ALA A 158 30.24 -30.91 -1.83
N LEU A 159 29.28 -30.78 -2.76
CA LEU A 159 29.05 -31.75 -3.82
C LEU A 159 30.23 -31.83 -4.81
N PHE A 160 30.79 -30.69 -5.22
CA PHE A 160 31.93 -30.66 -6.13
C PHE A 160 33.21 -31.27 -5.53
N VAL A 161 33.33 -31.26 -4.20
CA VAL A 161 34.46 -31.89 -3.48
C VAL A 161 34.28 -33.41 -3.34
N LYS A 162 33.03 -33.89 -3.23
CA LYS A 162 32.74 -35.34 -3.19
C LYS A 162 32.85 -35.91 -4.61
N SER A 163 34.02 -36.44 -4.95
CA SER A 163 34.31 -37.11 -6.23
C SER A 163 33.40 -38.33 -6.45
N GLY A 164 32.32 -38.13 -7.20
CA GLY A 164 31.42 -39.20 -7.68
C GLY A 164 30.01 -39.10 -7.10
N VAL A 165 29.02 -38.88 -7.97
CA VAL A 165 27.60 -38.88 -7.61
C VAL A 165 27.09 -40.32 -7.58
N ASN A 166 27.04 -40.92 -6.39
CA ASN A 166 26.36 -42.20 -6.16
C ASN A 166 25.00 -41.99 -5.47
N ALA A 167 24.18 -43.02 -5.38
CA ALA A 167 22.84 -42.94 -4.80
C ALA A 167 22.83 -42.45 -3.33
N ALA A 168 23.87 -42.75 -2.55
CA ALA A 168 24.00 -42.28 -1.18
C ALA A 168 24.30 -40.78 -1.11
N VAL A 169 25.18 -40.27 -1.98
CA VAL A 169 25.50 -38.84 -2.08
C VAL A 169 24.28 -38.03 -2.58
N GLN A 170 23.51 -38.58 -3.52
CA GLN A 170 22.25 -37.96 -3.95
C GLN A 170 21.23 -37.88 -2.81
N ALA A 171 21.04 -38.97 -2.06
CA ALA A 171 20.11 -38.99 -0.92
C ALA A 171 20.51 -37.98 0.17
N GLU A 172 21.81 -37.89 0.48
CA GLU A 172 22.37 -36.92 1.43
C GLU A 172 22.13 -35.48 0.97
N PHE A 173 22.40 -35.19 -0.31
CA PHE A 173 22.14 -33.89 -0.91
C PHE A 173 20.66 -33.48 -0.87
N PHE A 174 19.72 -34.38 -1.19
CA PHE A 174 18.29 -34.09 -1.10
C PHE A 174 17.84 -33.84 0.36
N ASN A 175 18.44 -34.53 1.32
CA ASN A 175 18.18 -34.30 2.73
C ASN A 175 18.70 -32.92 3.17
N ASP A 176 19.87 -32.51 2.69
CA ASP A 176 20.44 -31.21 3.00
C ASP A 176 19.76 -30.06 2.26
N MET A 177 19.28 -30.28 1.03
CA MET A 177 18.39 -29.34 0.31
C MET A 177 17.13 -29.06 1.11
N ASN A 178 16.53 -30.07 1.76
CA ASN A 178 15.37 -29.87 2.64
C ASN A 178 15.71 -28.98 3.86
N LYS A 179 16.96 -28.95 4.32
CA LYS A 179 17.40 -28.08 5.42
C LYS A 179 17.51 -26.61 5.01
N LEU A 180 17.46 -26.29 3.72
CA LEU A 180 17.45 -24.90 3.23
C LEU A 180 16.10 -24.21 3.43
N TYR A 181 15.05 -24.99 3.69
CA TYR A 181 13.70 -24.49 3.88
C TYR A 181 13.33 -24.45 5.36
N THR A 182 12.41 -23.55 5.70
CA THR A 182 11.74 -23.50 7.00
C THR A 182 10.23 -23.51 6.80
N ASP A 183 9.51 -24.09 7.74
CA ASP A 183 8.06 -24.09 7.71
C ASP A 183 7.55 -22.69 8.10
N SER A 184 6.76 -22.09 7.21
CA SER A 184 6.02 -20.87 7.45
C SER A 184 4.54 -21.19 7.53
N THR A 185 3.86 -20.63 8.53
CA THR A 185 2.40 -20.72 8.64
C THR A 185 1.83 -19.36 8.36
N THR A 186 1.03 -19.24 7.31
CA THR A 186 0.27 -18.03 7.02
C THR A 186 -1.14 -18.16 7.57
N VAL A 187 -1.61 -17.11 8.24
CA VAL A 187 -2.97 -17.01 8.77
C VAL A 187 -3.82 -16.18 7.80
N SER A 188 -4.99 -16.69 7.42
CA SER A 188 -6.04 -15.94 6.73
C SER A 188 -7.35 -16.04 7.49
N VAL A 189 -8.26 -15.08 7.31
CA VAL A 189 -9.61 -15.19 7.90
C VAL A 189 -10.47 -16.17 7.12
N THR A 190 -11.43 -16.78 7.79
CA THR A 190 -12.49 -17.58 7.16
C THR A 190 -13.60 -16.68 6.60
N GLU A 191 -14.47 -17.25 5.76
CA GLU A 191 -15.68 -16.54 5.29
C GLU A 191 -16.67 -16.27 6.43
N SER A 192 -16.69 -17.12 7.46
CA SER A 192 -17.51 -17.01 8.66
C SER A 192 -16.93 -16.07 9.73
N TYR A 193 -15.75 -15.47 9.51
CA TYR A 193 -15.01 -14.73 10.53
C TYR A 193 -15.87 -13.70 11.26
N GLU A 194 -16.60 -12.85 10.53
CA GLU A 194 -17.40 -11.78 11.12
C GLU A 194 -18.55 -12.33 11.98
N GLN A 195 -19.18 -13.44 11.55
CA GLN A 195 -20.25 -14.09 12.32
C GLN A 195 -19.71 -14.81 13.55
N ALA A 196 -18.60 -15.56 13.40
CA ALA A 196 -17.94 -16.25 14.50
C ALA A 196 -17.41 -15.27 15.55
N LEU A 197 -16.91 -14.10 15.12
CA LEU A 197 -16.41 -13.04 15.99
C LEU A 197 -17.51 -12.43 16.88
N LEU A 198 -18.77 -12.41 16.43
CA LEU A 198 -19.91 -11.94 17.25
C LEU A 198 -20.23 -12.88 18.40
N GLY A 199 -19.98 -14.18 18.24
CA GLY A 199 -20.15 -15.19 19.28
C GLY A 199 -18.99 -15.24 20.29
N MET A 200 -17.93 -14.45 20.10
CA MET A 200 -16.77 -14.44 20.99
C MET A 200 -16.99 -13.57 22.24
N PRO A 201 -16.34 -13.88 23.37
CA PRO A 201 -16.28 -13.00 24.53
C PRO A 201 -15.78 -11.59 24.16
N GLY A 202 -16.35 -10.56 24.79
CA GLY A 202 -16.10 -9.16 24.44
C GLY A 202 -14.62 -8.74 24.44
N GLU A 203 -13.82 -9.25 25.38
CA GLU A 203 -12.36 -9.01 25.44
C GLU A 203 -11.63 -9.64 24.25
N ILE A 204 -11.97 -10.88 23.88
CA ILE A 204 -11.40 -11.55 22.70
C ILE A 204 -11.80 -10.80 21.43
N GLN A 205 -13.07 -10.40 21.34
CA GLN A 205 -13.57 -9.64 20.20
C GLN A 205 -12.81 -8.31 20.02
N LYS A 206 -12.58 -7.57 21.12
CA LYS A 206 -11.83 -6.31 21.11
C LYS A 206 -10.37 -6.52 20.68
N ASN A 207 -9.72 -7.57 21.19
CA ASN A 207 -8.36 -7.91 20.81
C ASN A 207 -8.25 -8.30 19.33
N LEU A 208 -9.17 -9.15 18.85
CA LEU A 208 -9.21 -9.56 17.45
C LEU A 208 -9.48 -8.39 16.50
N LYS A 209 -10.36 -7.44 16.86
CA LYS A 209 -10.58 -6.20 16.08
C LYS A 209 -9.33 -5.33 15.93
N ASN A 210 -8.38 -5.41 16.87
CA ASN A 210 -7.11 -4.69 16.77
C ASN A 210 -6.07 -5.44 15.92
N LEU A 211 -6.10 -6.76 15.92
CA LEU A 211 -5.13 -7.63 15.24
C LEU A 211 -5.53 -7.98 13.80
N VAL A 212 -6.82 -7.97 13.51
CA VAL A 212 -7.42 -8.22 12.20
C VAL A 212 -8.07 -6.92 11.75
N ARG A 213 -7.35 -6.18 10.89
CA ARG A 213 -7.84 -4.94 10.31
C ARG A 213 -8.46 -5.25 8.96
N ARG A 214 -9.75 -4.99 8.83
CA ARG A 214 -10.42 -5.02 7.53
C ARG A 214 -9.87 -3.90 6.65
N PHE A 215 -9.55 -4.20 5.40
CA PHE A 215 -9.24 -3.13 4.45
C PHE A 215 -10.47 -2.23 4.29
N GLU A 216 -10.22 -0.93 4.10
CA GLU A 216 -11.30 0.03 3.90
C GLU A 216 -12.17 -0.41 2.70
N PRO A 217 -13.51 -0.33 2.81
CA PRO A 217 -14.38 -0.67 1.70
C PRO A 217 -14.02 0.10 0.42
N ALA A 218 -13.97 -0.61 -0.71
CA ALA A 218 -13.68 0.01 -1.99
C ALA A 218 -14.87 0.84 -2.46
N LEU A 219 -14.59 2.01 -3.04
CA LEU A 219 -15.58 2.85 -3.69
C LEU A 219 -15.38 2.80 -5.20
N LYS A 220 -16.43 2.42 -5.94
CA LYS A 220 -16.46 2.49 -7.40
C LYS A 220 -17.56 3.43 -7.85
N PHE A 221 -17.16 4.54 -8.45
CA PHE A 221 -18.08 5.46 -9.11
C PHE A 221 -18.43 4.89 -10.49
N GLN A 222 -19.69 4.55 -10.71
CA GLN A 222 -20.18 4.27 -12.06
C GLN A 222 -20.71 5.59 -12.61
N ILE A 223 -19.80 6.37 -13.20
CA ILE A 223 -20.10 7.64 -13.87
C ILE A 223 -20.49 7.34 -15.32
#